data_AF-A0A7Z7JGX2-F1
#
_entry.id   AF-A0A7Z7JGX2-F1
#
_cell.length_a   1.000
_cell.length_b   1.000
_cell.length_c   1.000
_cell.angle_alpha   90.00
_cell.angle_beta   90.00
_cell.angle_gamma   90.00
#
_symmetry.space_group_name_H-M   'P 1'
#
loop_
_entity.id
_entity.type
_entity.pdbx_description
1 polymer ?
#
loop_
_entity_poly.entity_id
_entity_poly.type
_entity_poly.pdbx_seq_one_letter_code
_entity_poly.pdbx_strand_id
1 'polypeptide(L)'
;MYVIHIGQRAENRTTLAGVLQYLNDDRDGKAMPRVDDITVRHVESGAIPVAQLASGNFAVRPAGSQRGILTMILDGVDRFIVRAGGKILRPHEMSRASWGAVVAAGRLAYFPVEAIDLSQGDAGPLFQTADLFEEQGPLDISEFVCGEFVRRFGYGINGPQYAPNASPNARHEVHVAYALLRGEKVRDCIINTYRENPQHGRHDLWMKPLIEVPALRGALSPNVLQALCRIMRAEKQEITPHNASKLLAALRHVPRDASDVQVDDALFEAGILPPRTVPTPKLPAGENAQPVTKLAATIHARISERQFRDSMDKAKGEREALRISQREFDRQAGAAAAYRLSYGYEWPNRVALAIMQRNAAALLQIFDGPKDWNTDSKRALRDELGVDILQCAAATRRRRLFALCGFSEAEQAEWEANEVIEKAQKRTDRELSDATHQAEAARYRLETGQVMSGREYVDFCIDAGFTQLIDEPRGSARRYWIHDPVKRASRPLRAKDGTLGYARARLARIAAPEALAA
;
A
#
# COMPACT_ATOMS: atom_id res chain seq x y z
N MET A 1 -2.96 -45.96 19.08
CA MET A 1 -4.12 -45.10 18.67
C MET A 1 -4.54 -44.27 19.87
N TYR A 2 -4.95 -43.03 19.65
CA TYR A 2 -5.36 -42.08 20.68
C TYR A 2 -6.86 -41.79 20.56
N VAL A 3 -7.55 -41.78 21.69
CA VAL A 3 -8.97 -41.44 21.80
C VAL A 3 -9.09 -40.11 22.54
N ILE A 4 -9.81 -39.17 21.95
CA ILE A 4 -10.05 -37.82 22.47
C ILE A 4 -11.53 -37.69 22.73
N HIS A 5 -11.94 -37.46 23.99
CA HIS A 5 -13.32 -37.08 24.30
C HIS A 5 -13.37 -35.59 24.58
N ILE A 6 -14.36 -34.92 24.00
CA ILE A 6 -14.69 -33.52 24.28
C ILE A 6 -16.18 -33.47 24.58
N GLY A 7 -16.53 -33.44 25.87
CA GLY A 7 -17.90 -33.68 26.33
C GLY A 7 -18.42 -35.04 25.87
N GLN A 8 -19.51 -35.07 25.09
CA GLN A 8 -20.12 -36.31 24.57
C GLN A 8 -19.55 -36.79 23.23
N ARG A 9 -18.62 -36.04 22.61
CA ARG A 9 -18.05 -36.41 21.30
C ARG A 9 -16.72 -37.14 21.50
N ALA A 10 -16.56 -38.27 20.83
CA ALA A 10 -15.30 -39.02 20.77
C ALA A 10 -14.69 -38.89 19.36
N GLU A 11 -13.40 -38.57 19.30
CA GLU A 11 -12.60 -38.48 18.07
C GLU A 11 -11.33 -39.33 18.22
N ASN A 12 -10.92 -40.01 17.15
CA ASN A 12 -9.73 -40.87 17.17
C ASN A 12 -8.59 -40.27 16.34
N ARG A 13 -7.37 -40.32 16.87
CA ARG A 13 -6.14 -39.91 16.16
C ARG A 13 -5.09 -41.01 16.22
N THR A 14 -4.28 -41.13 15.17
CA THR A 14 -3.23 -42.16 15.10
C THR A 14 -1.96 -41.76 15.86
N THR A 15 -1.66 -40.47 15.93
CA THR A 15 -0.43 -39.91 16.52
C THR A 15 -0.74 -38.87 17.59
N LEU A 16 0.17 -38.69 18.54
CA LEU A 16 0.05 -37.64 19.56
C LEU A 16 0.14 -36.23 18.94
N ALA A 17 0.94 -36.06 17.88
CA ALA A 17 0.95 -34.83 17.08
C ALA A 17 -0.42 -34.53 16.45
N GLY A 18 -1.17 -35.56 16.05
CA GLY A 18 -2.54 -35.42 15.55
C GLY A 18 -3.54 -35.04 16.64
N VAL A 19 -3.31 -35.45 17.89
CA VAL A 19 -4.09 -34.97 19.05
C VAL A 19 -3.81 -33.48 19.25
N LEU A 20 -2.53 -33.08 19.28
CA LEU A 20 -2.14 -31.67 19.40
C LEU A 20 -2.72 -30.79 18.30
N GLN A 21 -2.65 -31.26 17.06
CA GLN A 21 -3.27 -30.58 15.93
C GLN A 21 -4.78 -30.45 16.11
N TYR A 22 -5.49 -31.51 16.48
CA TYR A 22 -6.95 -31.48 16.62
C TYR A 22 -7.44 -30.58 17.74
N LEU A 23 -6.74 -30.53 18.88
CA LEU A 23 -7.10 -29.67 20.00
C LEU A 23 -6.90 -28.19 19.66
N ASN A 24 -5.91 -27.87 18.83
CA ASN A 24 -5.51 -26.51 18.49
C ASN A 24 -5.90 -26.07 17.06
N ASP A 25 -6.62 -26.89 16.29
CA ASP A 25 -7.10 -26.49 14.95
C ASP A 25 -8.18 -25.41 15.08
N ASP A 26 -8.18 -24.48 14.13
CA ASP A 26 -9.08 -23.33 14.14
C ASP A 26 -10.52 -23.81 13.91
N ARG A 27 -11.40 -23.64 14.91
CA ARG A 27 -12.75 -24.25 14.92
C ARG A 27 -13.83 -23.43 14.21
N ASP A 28 -13.47 -22.69 13.17
CA ASP A 28 -14.39 -21.87 12.36
C ASP A 28 -15.35 -21.01 13.23
N GLY A 29 -14.82 -20.35 14.26
CA GLY A 29 -15.58 -19.48 15.15
C GLY A 29 -16.36 -20.18 16.28
N LYS A 30 -16.21 -21.49 16.49
CA LYS A 30 -16.78 -22.19 17.65
C LYS A 30 -15.95 -21.92 18.92
N ALA A 31 -16.63 -21.79 20.05
CA ALA A 31 -15.99 -21.60 21.35
C ALA A 31 -15.01 -22.75 21.67
N MET A 32 -13.85 -22.42 22.22
CA MET A 32 -12.90 -23.42 22.71
C MET A 32 -13.53 -24.21 23.87
N PRO A 33 -13.37 -25.55 23.88
CA PRO A 33 -13.85 -26.38 24.98
C PRO A 33 -13.10 -26.04 26.28
N ARG A 34 -13.72 -26.27 27.45
CA ARG A 34 -12.99 -26.17 28.71
C ARG A 34 -12.04 -27.36 28.84
N VAL A 35 -10.89 -27.17 29.48
CA VAL A 35 -9.90 -28.25 29.68
C VAL A 35 -10.52 -29.45 30.38
N ASP A 36 -11.37 -29.19 31.38
CA ASP A 36 -12.03 -30.22 32.19
C ASP A 36 -12.95 -31.15 31.37
N ASP A 37 -13.41 -30.68 30.21
CA ASP A 37 -14.26 -31.46 29.30
C ASP A 37 -13.44 -32.31 28.32
N ILE A 38 -12.11 -32.21 28.34
CA ILE A 38 -11.20 -32.88 27.42
C ILE A 38 -10.50 -34.04 28.12
N THR A 39 -10.69 -35.25 27.61
CA THR A 39 -9.89 -36.41 28.04
C THR A 39 -9.18 -37.02 26.86
N VAL A 40 -7.87 -37.24 27.00
CA VAL A 40 -7.02 -37.90 26.00
C VAL A 40 -6.49 -39.18 26.58
N ARG A 41 -6.62 -40.29 25.85
CA ARG A 41 -6.08 -41.59 26.25
C ARG A 41 -5.37 -42.26 25.08
N HIS A 42 -4.19 -42.81 25.34
CA HIS A 42 -3.58 -43.80 24.46
C HIS A 42 -4.15 -45.19 24.79
N VAL A 43 -4.51 -45.96 23.76
CA VAL A 43 -5.15 -47.27 23.94
C VAL A 43 -4.32 -48.21 24.82
N GLU A 44 -2.99 -48.18 24.66
CA GLU A 44 -2.04 -49.05 25.40
C GLU A 44 -1.44 -48.37 26.64
N SER A 45 -1.12 -47.08 26.55
CA SER A 45 -0.31 -46.38 27.58
C SER A 45 -1.15 -45.63 28.61
N GLY A 46 -2.48 -45.62 28.48
CA GLY A 46 -3.38 -45.00 29.45
C GLY A 46 -3.64 -43.51 29.21
N ALA A 47 -4.10 -42.81 30.25
CA ALA A 47 -4.51 -41.42 30.18
C ALA A 47 -3.32 -40.47 29.96
N ILE A 48 -3.53 -39.45 29.13
CA ILE A 48 -2.54 -38.39 28.87
C ILE A 48 -3.13 -37.08 29.38
N PRO A 49 -2.53 -36.45 30.41
CA PRO A 49 -2.99 -35.16 30.91
C PRO A 49 -2.99 -34.08 29.83
N VAL A 50 -4.00 -33.21 29.88
CA VAL A 50 -4.15 -32.04 29.01
C VAL A 50 -4.11 -30.80 29.90
N ALA A 51 -3.40 -29.77 29.46
CA ALA A 51 -3.31 -28.48 30.15
C ALA A 51 -3.65 -27.35 29.18
N GLN A 52 -4.20 -26.24 29.69
CA GLN A 52 -4.34 -25.01 28.91
C GLN A 52 -3.16 -24.07 29.18
N LEU A 53 -2.54 -23.60 28.11
CA LEU A 53 -1.47 -22.63 28.17
C LEU A 53 -2.03 -21.23 28.34
N ALA A 54 -1.20 -20.31 28.88
CA ALA A 54 -1.55 -18.89 28.98
C ALA A 54 -1.85 -18.24 27.61
N SER A 55 -1.34 -18.81 26.52
CA SER A 55 -1.65 -18.40 25.15
C SER A 55 -3.06 -18.81 24.68
N GLY A 56 -3.80 -19.60 25.47
CA GLY A 56 -5.10 -20.16 25.11
C GLY A 56 -5.06 -21.53 24.44
N ASN A 57 -3.89 -21.97 23.94
CA ASN A 57 -3.72 -23.28 23.29
C ASN A 57 -3.74 -24.42 24.31
N PHE A 58 -4.11 -25.62 23.87
CA PHE A 58 -4.03 -26.84 24.65
C PHE A 58 -2.67 -27.52 24.48
N ALA A 59 -2.18 -28.07 25.57
CA ALA A 59 -0.96 -28.82 25.65
C ALA A 59 -1.23 -30.25 26.14
N VAL A 60 -0.48 -31.22 25.65
CA VAL A 60 -0.52 -32.62 26.13
C VAL A 60 0.71 -32.92 26.97
N ARG A 61 0.58 -33.77 27.98
CA ARG A 61 1.67 -34.10 28.92
C ARG A 61 1.92 -35.61 28.98
N PRO A 62 2.50 -36.22 27.93
CA PRO A 62 2.93 -37.61 28.01
C PRO A 62 4.03 -37.78 29.07
N ALA A 63 4.09 -38.95 29.70
CA ALA A 63 5.18 -39.29 30.62
C ALA A 63 6.48 -39.57 29.84
N GLY A 64 7.63 -39.09 30.36
CA GLY A 64 8.95 -39.35 29.80
C GLY A 64 9.91 -38.17 29.93
N SER A 65 11.16 -38.38 29.51
CA SER A 65 12.16 -37.30 29.36
C SER A 65 11.80 -36.37 28.20
N GLN A 66 12.32 -35.14 28.20
CA GLN A 66 12.07 -34.18 27.11
C GLN A 66 12.41 -34.76 25.73
N ARG A 67 13.59 -35.39 25.60
CA ARG A 67 14.05 -36.07 24.39
C ARG A 67 13.14 -37.26 24.04
N GLY A 68 12.74 -38.06 25.03
CA GLY A 68 11.86 -39.21 24.84
C GLY A 68 10.47 -38.81 24.32
N ILE A 69 9.90 -37.73 24.87
CA ILE A 69 8.60 -37.20 24.43
C ILE A 69 8.68 -36.72 22.98
N LEU A 70 9.70 -35.93 22.62
CA LEU A 70 9.88 -35.43 21.26
C LEU A 70 10.11 -36.58 20.27
N THR A 71 10.95 -37.54 20.63
CA THR A 71 11.23 -38.72 19.80
C THR A 71 9.96 -39.55 19.57
N MET A 72 9.17 -39.80 20.62
CA MET A 72 7.90 -40.51 20.51
C MET A 72 6.92 -39.81 19.55
N ILE A 73 6.82 -38.48 19.63
CA ILE A 73 5.96 -37.69 18.75
C ILE A 73 6.44 -37.79 17.29
N LEU A 74 7.74 -37.62 17.06
CA LEU A 74 8.35 -37.69 15.73
C LEU A 74 8.27 -39.10 15.12
N ASP A 75 8.50 -40.15 15.91
CA ASP A 75 8.37 -41.56 15.50
C ASP A 75 6.94 -41.88 15.09
N GLY A 76 5.96 -41.38 15.84
CA GLY A 76 4.55 -41.55 15.51
C GLY A 76 4.21 -40.92 14.15
N VAL A 77 4.67 -39.70 13.89
CA VAL A 77 4.47 -39.02 12.61
C VAL A 77 5.21 -39.72 11.47
N ASP A 78 6.47 -40.09 11.67
CA ASP A 78 7.27 -40.77 10.64
C ASP A 78 6.65 -42.10 10.23
N ARG A 79 6.32 -42.96 11.21
CA ARG A 79 5.82 -44.32 10.96
C ARG A 79 4.41 -44.35 10.40
N PHE A 80 3.49 -43.58 10.97
CA PHE A 80 2.05 -43.70 10.68
C PHE A 80 1.53 -42.69 9.66
N ILE A 81 2.25 -41.60 9.41
CA ILE A 81 1.81 -40.53 8.49
C ILE A 81 2.78 -40.43 7.32
N VAL A 82 4.05 -40.11 7.56
CA VAL A 82 5.01 -39.78 6.48
C VAL A 82 5.41 -41.01 5.69
N ARG A 83 5.71 -42.12 6.34
CA ARG A 83 6.11 -43.38 5.69
C ARG A 83 5.03 -44.46 5.74
N ALA A 84 3.76 -44.04 5.68
CA ALA A 84 2.64 -44.97 5.63
C ALA A 84 2.72 -45.85 4.37
N GLY A 85 3.27 -47.06 4.50
CA GLY A 85 3.52 -47.99 3.39
C GLY A 85 4.96 -47.98 2.82
N GLY A 86 5.95 -47.47 3.57
CA GLY A 86 7.37 -47.57 3.23
C GLY A 86 7.90 -46.49 2.27
N LYS A 87 7.02 -45.71 1.64
CA LYS A 87 7.38 -44.52 0.84
C LYS A 87 7.12 -43.24 1.65
N ILE A 88 8.02 -42.27 1.55
CA ILE A 88 7.80 -40.91 2.05
C ILE A 88 6.70 -40.25 1.21
N LEU A 89 5.54 -40.03 1.81
CA LEU A 89 4.42 -39.33 1.20
C LEU A 89 4.69 -37.83 1.14
N ARG A 90 4.31 -37.22 0.02
CA ARG A 90 4.34 -35.77 -0.15
C ARG A 90 3.13 -35.13 0.52
N PRO A 91 3.16 -33.84 0.88
CA PRO A 91 2.05 -33.21 1.61
C PRO A 91 0.70 -33.41 0.92
N HIS A 92 0.62 -33.21 -0.41
CA HIS A 92 -0.61 -33.38 -1.19
C HIS A 92 -1.09 -34.84 -1.33
N GLU A 93 -0.31 -35.83 -0.91
CA GLU A 93 -0.69 -37.25 -0.88
C GLU A 93 -1.32 -37.63 0.48
N MET A 94 -1.29 -36.72 1.45
CA MET A 94 -1.83 -36.87 2.81
C MET A 94 -3.16 -36.14 2.96
N SER A 95 -3.95 -36.54 3.97
CA SER A 95 -5.11 -35.73 4.38
C SER A 95 -4.65 -34.41 5.04
N ARG A 96 -5.49 -33.36 5.01
CA ARG A 96 -5.19 -32.09 5.70
C ARG A 96 -4.88 -32.30 7.18
N ALA A 97 -5.64 -33.16 7.86
CA ALA A 97 -5.43 -33.48 9.28
C ALA A 97 -4.09 -34.21 9.49
N SER A 98 -3.74 -35.16 8.62
CA SER A 98 -2.47 -35.87 8.68
C SER A 98 -1.28 -34.93 8.47
N TRP A 99 -1.35 -34.04 7.47
CA TRP A 99 -0.31 -33.03 7.26
C TRP A 99 -0.25 -32.02 8.41
N GLY A 100 -1.40 -31.60 8.92
CA GLY A 100 -1.47 -30.75 10.11
C GLY A 100 -0.76 -31.36 11.33
N ALA A 101 -0.83 -32.68 11.50
CA ALA A 101 -0.08 -33.38 12.55
C ALA A 101 1.44 -33.32 12.32
N VAL A 102 1.92 -33.40 11.07
CA VAL A 102 3.34 -33.20 10.73
C VAL A 102 3.78 -31.79 11.12
N VAL A 103 2.98 -30.78 10.76
CA VAL A 103 3.25 -29.38 11.09
C VAL A 103 3.23 -29.14 12.60
N ALA A 104 2.28 -29.74 13.33
CA ALA A 104 2.20 -29.66 14.78
C ALA A 104 3.43 -30.27 15.47
N ALA A 105 3.97 -31.38 14.94
CA ALA A 105 5.22 -31.94 15.45
C ALA A 105 6.42 -31.00 15.22
N GLY A 106 6.48 -30.34 14.05
CA GLY A 106 7.55 -29.37 13.75
C GLY A 106 7.47 -28.09 14.59
N ARG A 107 6.24 -27.68 14.94
CA ARG A 107 5.98 -26.52 15.80
C ARG A 107 6.60 -26.65 17.19
N LEU A 108 6.79 -27.87 17.68
CA LEU A 108 7.43 -28.14 18.98
C LEU A 108 8.89 -27.66 19.06
N ALA A 109 9.55 -27.39 17.93
CA ALA A 109 10.86 -26.74 17.90
C ALA A 109 10.83 -25.35 18.57
N TYR A 110 9.76 -24.59 18.38
CA TYR A 110 9.61 -23.23 18.91
C TYR A 110 8.57 -23.11 20.04
N PHE A 111 7.63 -24.05 20.10
CA PHE A 111 6.60 -24.11 21.13
C PHE A 111 6.65 -25.44 21.89
N PRO A 112 7.79 -25.80 22.52
CA PRO A 112 7.93 -27.06 23.25
C PRO A 112 6.93 -27.19 24.40
N VAL A 113 6.47 -26.05 24.94
CA VAL A 113 5.43 -25.97 25.98
C VAL A 113 4.12 -26.69 25.62
N GLU A 114 3.86 -26.94 24.34
CA GLU A 114 2.66 -27.69 23.88
C GLU A 114 2.74 -29.19 24.19
N ALA A 115 3.94 -29.75 24.41
CA ALA A 115 4.15 -31.16 24.75
C ALA A 115 4.96 -31.38 26.05
N ILE A 116 5.77 -30.39 26.43
CA ILE A 116 6.72 -30.46 27.55
C ILE A 116 6.30 -29.41 28.60
N ASP A 117 6.36 -29.78 29.87
CA ASP A 117 6.25 -28.79 30.94
C ASP A 117 7.64 -28.23 31.27
N LEU A 118 7.88 -26.97 30.90
CA LEU A 118 9.14 -26.28 31.18
C LEU A 118 9.22 -25.75 32.62
N SER A 119 8.11 -25.68 33.35
CA SER A 119 8.07 -25.22 34.75
C SER A 119 8.53 -26.31 35.74
N GLN A 120 8.47 -27.57 35.31
CA GLN A 120 9.03 -28.75 35.97
C GLN A 120 10.54 -28.90 35.70
N GLY A 121 11.24 -27.78 35.43
CA GLY A 121 12.70 -27.77 35.45
C GLY A 121 13.17 -28.22 36.84
N ASP A 122 13.84 -29.37 36.89
CA ASP A 122 14.51 -29.91 38.08
C ASP A 122 13.66 -30.42 39.27
N ALA A 123 12.39 -30.82 39.08
CA ALA A 123 11.55 -31.32 40.19
C ALA A 123 10.97 -32.75 40.04
N GLY A 124 11.84 -33.76 39.87
CA GLY A 124 11.69 -35.12 40.44
C GLY A 124 10.80 -36.16 39.72
N PRO A 125 10.97 -37.49 39.96
CA PRO A 125 11.72 -38.14 41.05
C PRO A 125 12.94 -38.97 40.57
N LEU A 126 14.03 -38.92 41.34
CA LEU A 126 15.05 -39.98 41.58
C LEU A 126 15.68 -40.79 40.42
N PHE A 127 15.36 -40.52 39.17
CA PHE A 127 16.00 -41.14 38.01
C PHE A 127 16.33 -40.04 37.01
N GLN A 128 17.49 -39.43 37.24
CA GLN A 128 18.40 -39.13 36.14
C GLN A 128 18.62 -40.43 35.36
N THR A 129 17.71 -40.72 34.45
CA THR A 129 18.09 -41.22 33.13
C THR A 129 18.20 -39.98 32.24
N ALA A 130 19.04 -39.03 32.67
CA ALA A 130 19.99 -38.52 31.69
C ALA A 130 20.64 -39.80 31.16
N ASP A 131 20.31 -40.20 29.94
CA ASP A 131 20.92 -41.36 29.33
C ASP A 131 22.41 -41.26 29.67
N LEU A 132 22.98 -42.30 30.29
CA LEU A 132 24.39 -42.35 30.74
C LEU A 132 25.40 -42.21 29.57
N PHE A 133 24.93 -41.76 28.41
CA PHE A 133 25.58 -41.53 27.13
C PHE A 133 25.30 -40.12 26.55
N GLU A 134 24.62 -39.20 27.25
CA GLU A 134 24.52 -37.80 26.83
C GLU A 134 25.86 -37.07 27.10
N GLU A 135 26.87 -37.36 26.27
CA GLU A 135 28.17 -36.67 26.26
C GLU A 135 28.08 -35.18 25.82
N GLN A 136 26.88 -34.64 25.56
CA GLN A 136 26.69 -33.39 24.81
C GLN A 136 25.63 -32.47 25.43
N GLY A 137 26.00 -31.76 26.51
CA GLY A 137 25.38 -30.49 26.92
C GLY A 137 23.85 -30.47 27.17
N PRO A 138 23.26 -29.29 27.46
CA PRO A 138 21.81 -29.13 27.54
C PRO A 138 21.17 -29.33 26.17
N LEU A 139 20.07 -30.10 26.10
CA LEU A 139 19.33 -30.37 24.87
C LEU A 139 18.75 -29.08 24.26
N ASP A 140 19.27 -28.66 23.11
CA ASP A 140 18.60 -27.67 22.27
C ASP A 140 17.42 -28.35 21.54
N ILE A 141 16.20 -28.10 22.03
CA ILE A 141 14.97 -28.66 21.46
C ILE A 141 14.75 -28.20 20.02
N SER A 142 15.09 -26.95 19.69
CA SER A 142 14.90 -26.40 18.35
C SER A 142 15.83 -27.08 17.36
N GLU A 143 17.12 -27.19 17.71
CA GLU A 143 18.12 -27.87 16.90
C GLU A 143 17.78 -29.36 16.72
N PHE A 144 17.38 -30.03 17.80
CA PHE A 144 16.99 -31.44 17.76
C PHE A 144 15.82 -31.69 16.81
N VAL A 145 14.71 -30.94 16.96
CA VAL A 145 13.52 -31.11 16.11
C VAL A 145 13.84 -30.73 14.66
N CYS A 146 14.53 -29.63 14.42
CA CYS A 146 14.92 -29.23 13.06
C CYS A 146 15.82 -30.27 12.38
N GLY A 147 16.81 -30.79 13.11
CA GLY A 147 17.72 -31.84 12.64
C GLY A 147 16.97 -33.14 12.32
N GLU A 148 16.07 -33.58 13.20
CA GLU A 148 15.27 -34.78 12.98
C GLU A 148 14.31 -34.64 11.80
N PHE A 149 13.73 -33.46 11.55
CA PHE A 149 12.90 -33.21 10.37
C PHE A 149 13.69 -33.38 9.07
N VAL A 150 14.87 -32.76 8.98
CA VAL A 150 15.74 -32.89 7.81
C VAL A 150 16.20 -34.34 7.63
N ARG A 151 16.65 -34.99 8.72
CA ARG A 151 17.14 -36.38 8.69
C ARG A 151 16.06 -37.39 8.30
N ARG A 152 14.84 -37.25 8.82
CA ARG A 152 13.75 -38.23 8.61
C ARG A 152 12.95 -37.94 7.35
N PHE A 153 12.64 -36.68 7.07
CA PHE A 153 11.69 -36.33 6.01
C PHE A 153 12.34 -35.72 4.78
N GLY A 154 13.59 -35.26 4.88
CA GLY A 154 14.33 -34.61 3.79
C GLY A 154 13.95 -33.14 3.58
N TYR A 155 13.18 -32.54 4.49
CA TYR A 155 12.79 -31.13 4.47
C TYR A 155 12.69 -30.59 5.90
N GLY A 156 12.79 -29.26 6.05
CA GLY A 156 12.69 -28.60 7.35
C GLY A 156 11.25 -28.51 7.86
N ILE A 157 11.08 -28.01 9.09
CA ILE A 157 9.78 -27.86 9.78
C ILE A 157 8.74 -27.02 9.00
N ASN A 158 9.19 -26.16 8.07
CA ASN A 158 8.32 -25.39 7.18
C ASN A 158 7.79 -26.18 5.97
N GLY A 159 8.02 -27.50 5.92
CA GLY A 159 7.60 -28.37 4.83
C GLY A 159 8.54 -28.35 3.62
N PRO A 160 8.26 -29.17 2.59
CA PRO A 160 9.06 -29.22 1.39
C PRO A 160 8.83 -28.01 0.47
N GLN A 161 9.70 -27.83 -0.51
CA GLN A 161 9.51 -26.85 -1.57
C GLN A 161 8.36 -27.26 -2.49
N TYR A 162 7.39 -26.37 -2.72
CA TYR A 162 6.20 -26.66 -3.53
C TYR A 162 6.33 -26.21 -4.99
N ALA A 163 7.23 -25.29 -5.33
CA ALA A 163 7.49 -24.84 -6.69
C ALA A 163 8.97 -24.45 -6.87
N PRO A 164 9.53 -24.52 -8.10
CA PRO A 164 10.89 -24.05 -8.36
C PRO A 164 11.01 -22.57 -7.95
N ASN A 165 12.00 -22.25 -7.14
CA ASN A 165 12.27 -20.90 -6.58
C ASN A 165 11.28 -20.38 -5.53
N ALA A 166 10.30 -21.18 -5.11
CA ALA A 166 9.44 -20.79 -4.00
C ALA A 166 10.10 -21.10 -2.65
N SER A 167 9.87 -20.25 -1.65
CA SER A 167 10.23 -20.54 -0.26
C SER A 167 9.37 -21.70 0.27
N PRO A 168 9.90 -22.56 1.16
CA PRO A 168 9.12 -23.61 1.82
C PRO A 168 7.86 -23.06 2.50
N ASN A 169 6.77 -23.84 2.48
CA ASN A 169 5.51 -23.45 3.11
C ASN A 169 4.82 -24.66 3.74
N ALA A 170 4.35 -24.50 4.97
CA ALA A 170 3.72 -25.56 5.75
C ALA A 170 2.21 -25.69 5.47
N ARG A 171 1.60 -24.78 4.69
CA ARG A 171 0.16 -24.81 4.37
C ARG A 171 -0.19 -25.96 3.43
N HIS A 172 -1.15 -26.79 3.82
CA HIS A 172 -1.55 -27.96 3.04
C HIS A 172 -2.18 -27.56 1.69
N GLU A 173 -2.98 -26.51 1.69
CA GLU A 173 -3.71 -26.00 0.53
C GLU A 173 -2.77 -25.61 -0.61
N VAL A 174 -1.63 -25.00 -0.28
CA VAL A 174 -0.60 -24.60 -1.25
C VAL A 174 -0.05 -25.83 -1.97
N HIS A 175 0.33 -26.88 -1.22
CA HIS A 175 0.86 -28.11 -1.80
C HIS A 175 -0.15 -28.81 -2.71
N VAL A 176 -1.42 -28.87 -2.28
CA VAL A 176 -2.49 -29.48 -3.07
C VAL A 176 -2.77 -28.64 -4.33
N ALA A 177 -2.86 -27.32 -4.21
CA ALA A 177 -3.12 -26.44 -5.34
C ALA A 177 -2.00 -26.53 -6.40
N TYR A 178 -0.73 -26.55 -5.99
CA TYR A 178 0.40 -26.73 -6.91
C TYR A 178 0.49 -28.14 -7.50
N ALA A 179 0.11 -29.18 -6.76
CA ALA A 179 0.00 -30.53 -7.30
C ALA A 179 -1.07 -30.61 -8.39
N LEU A 180 -2.26 -30.04 -8.16
CA LEU A 180 -3.33 -29.96 -9.14
C LEU A 180 -2.93 -29.12 -10.37
N LEU A 181 -2.20 -28.03 -10.16
CA LEU A 181 -1.67 -27.15 -11.20
C LEU A 181 -0.73 -27.91 -12.15
N ARG A 182 0.12 -28.78 -11.60
CA ARG A 182 1.02 -29.66 -12.37
C ARG A 182 0.34 -30.88 -12.98
N GLY A 183 -0.94 -31.12 -12.68
CA GLY A 183 -1.67 -32.31 -13.12
C GLY A 183 -1.27 -33.59 -12.36
N GLU A 184 -0.67 -33.46 -11.18
CA GLU A 184 -0.36 -34.62 -10.35
C GLU A 184 -1.64 -35.27 -9.79
N LYS A 185 -1.59 -36.59 -9.55
CA LYS A 185 -2.72 -37.33 -8.99
C LYS A 185 -2.90 -36.99 -7.51
N VAL A 186 -3.98 -36.30 -7.18
CA VAL A 186 -4.44 -36.06 -5.81
C VAL A 186 -5.69 -36.89 -5.56
N ARG A 187 -5.77 -37.56 -4.40
CA ARG A 187 -6.91 -38.43 -4.04
C ARG A 187 -8.18 -37.61 -3.86
N ASP A 188 -9.32 -38.12 -4.31
CA ASP A 188 -10.60 -37.41 -4.21
C ASP A 188 -11.02 -37.10 -2.78
N CYS A 189 -10.68 -37.95 -1.80
CA CYS A 189 -10.95 -37.68 -0.39
C CYS A 189 -10.25 -36.40 0.12
N ILE A 190 -9.07 -36.07 -0.41
CA ILE A 190 -8.32 -34.85 -0.09
C ILE A 190 -8.99 -33.65 -0.76
N ILE A 191 -9.38 -33.80 -2.03
CA ILE A 191 -10.07 -32.76 -2.80
C ILE A 191 -11.42 -32.40 -2.16
N ASN A 192 -12.18 -33.41 -1.71
CA ASN A 192 -13.47 -33.22 -1.07
C ASN A 192 -13.38 -32.40 0.22
N THR A 193 -12.28 -32.52 1.00
CA THR A 193 -12.05 -31.68 2.19
C THR A 193 -12.11 -30.19 1.87
N TYR A 194 -11.58 -29.78 0.71
CA TYR A 194 -11.57 -28.38 0.27
C TYR A 194 -12.87 -27.97 -0.43
N ARG A 195 -13.61 -28.93 -0.99
CA ARG A 195 -14.94 -28.71 -1.56
C ARG A 195 -15.97 -28.48 -0.45
N GLU A 196 -15.89 -29.24 0.64
CA GLU A 196 -16.79 -29.16 1.80
C GLU A 196 -16.52 -27.91 2.65
N ASN A 197 -15.26 -27.51 2.81
CA ASN A 197 -14.85 -26.34 3.58
C ASN A 197 -14.09 -25.31 2.71
N PRO A 198 -14.80 -24.39 2.02
CA PRO A 198 -14.18 -23.37 1.18
C PRO A 198 -13.19 -22.44 1.92
N GLN A 199 -13.31 -22.31 3.24
CA GLN A 199 -12.41 -21.49 4.05
C GLN A 199 -10.95 -21.97 4.00
N HIS A 200 -10.72 -23.27 3.87
CA HIS A 200 -9.37 -23.85 3.84
C HIS A 200 -8.58 -23.48 2.58
N GLY A 201 -9.24 -23.11 1.49
CA GLY A 201 -8.60 -22.73 0.21
C GLY A 201 -8.74 -21.24 -0.14
N ARG A 202 -9.21 -20.39 0.78
CA ARG A 202 -9.63 -19.01 0.47
C ARG A 202 -8.54 -18.12 -0.12
N HIS A 203 -7.28 -18.42 0.19
CA HIS A 203 -6.12 -17.60 -0.19
C HIS A 203 -5.55 -17.98 -1.56
N ASP A 204 -5.82 -19.20 -2.04
CA ASP A 204 -5.26 -19.70 -3.31
C ASP A 204 -6.27 -19.50 -4.45
N LEU A 205 -6.02 -18.48 -5.28
CA LEU A 205 -6.94 -18.02 -6.33
C LEU A 205 -7.30 -19.09 -7.38
N TRP A 206 -6.42 -20.07 -7.61
CA TRP A 206 -6.57 -21.12 -8.62
C TRP A 206 -7.02 -22.47 -8.06
N MET A 207 -7.03 -22.65 -6.73
CA MET A 207 -7.38 -23.93 -6.12
C MET A 207 -8.84 -24.31 -6.41
N LYS A 208 -9.77 -23.38 -6.21
CA LYS A 208 -11.20 -23.62 -6.45
C LYS A 208 -11.49 -23.99 -7.93
N PRO A 209 -11.04 -23.22 -8.94
CA PRO A 209 -11.20 -23.61 -10.34
C PRO A 209 -10.64 -25.00 -10.68
N LEU A 210 -9.49 -25.37 -10.12
CA LEU A 210 -8.88 -26.70 -10.34
C LEU A 210 -9.66 -27.85 -9.69
N ILE A 211 -10.35 -27.59 -8.58
CA ILE A 211 -11.22 -28.56 -7.91
C ILE A 211 -12.53 -28.74 -8.68
N GLU A 212 -13.13 -27.65 -9.16
CA GLU A 212 -14.42 -27.62 -9.84
C GLU A 212 -14.32 -28.09 -11.30
N VAL A 213 -13.20 -27.80 -11.97
CA VAL A 213 -12.97 -28.12 -13.38
C VAL A 213 -11.73 -29.01 -13.54
N PRO A 214 -11.87 -30.34 -13.43
CA PRO A 214 -10.74 -31.26 -13.54
C PRO A 214 -9.98 -31.18 -14.86
N ALA A 215 -10.64 -30.75 -15.95
CA ALA A 215 -10.04 -30.59 -17.27
C ALA A 215 -8.89 -29.57 -17.31
N LEU A 216 -8.80 -28.65 -16.33
CA LEU A 216 -7.72 -27.67 -16.25
C LEU A 216 -6.42 -28.24 -15.66
N ARG A 217 -6.49 -29.36 -14.94
CA ARG A 217 -5.36 -29.92 -14.19
C ARG A 217 -4.27 -30.37 -15.15
N GLY A 218 -3.11 -29.72 -15.08
CA GLY A 218 -1.96 -30.00 -15.96
C GLY A 218 -2.17 -29.69 -17.44
N ALA A 219 -3.27 -29.03 -17.82
CA ALA A 219 -3.56 -28.73 -19.22
C ALA A 219 -2.74 -27.55 -19.76
N LEU A 220 -2.31 -26.65 -18.89
CA LEU A 220 -1.52 -25.46 -19.19
C LEU A 220 -0.31 -25.39 -18.26
N SER A 221 0.68 -24.55 -18.59
CA SER A 221 1.78 -24.28 -17.67
C SER A 221 1.26 -23.59 -16.39
N PRO A 222 1.96 -23.75 -15.24
CA PRO A 222 1.60 -23.10 -13.99
C PRO A 222 1.35 -21.60 -14.12
N ASN A 223 2.25 -20.88 -14.80
CA ASN A 223 2.15 -19.43 -14.96
C ASN A 223 0.91 -19.02 -15.77
N VAL A 224 0.66 -19.71 -16.89
CA VAL A 224 -0.48 -19.43 -17.77
C VAL A 224 -1.81 -19.72 -17.07
N LEU A 225 -1.91 -20.83 -16.32
CA LEU A 225 -3.15 -21.15 -15.61
C LEU A 225 -3.41 -20.18 -14.44
N GLN A 226 -2.37 -19.78 -13.72
CA GLN A 226 -2.48 -18.78 -12.66
C GLN A 226 -2.90 -17.41 -13.22
N ALA A 227 -2.32 -17.00 -14.35
CA ALA A 227 -2.72 -15.80 -15.08
C ALA A 227 -4.20 -15.87 -15.52
N LEU A 228 -4.61 -16.99 -16.12
CA LEU A 228 -6.01 -17.24 -16.50
C LEU A 228 -6.96 -17.07 -15.30
N CYS A 229 -6.66 -17.71 -14.18
CA CYS A 229 -7.51 -17.63 -12.98
C CYS A 229 -7.59 -16.18 -12.44
N ARG A 230 -6.49 -15.42 -12.47
CA ARG A 230 -6.46 -14.01 -12.06
C ARG A 230 -7.30 -13.13 -12.98
N ILE A 231 -7.15 -13.28 -14.30
CA ILE A 231 -7.86 -12.48 -15.30
C ILE A 231 -9.37 -12.75 -15.22
N MET A 232 -9.78 -14.03 -15.21
CA MET A 232 -11.19 -14.41 -15.13
C MET A 232 -11.86 -13.88 -13.85
N ARG A 233 -11.15 -13.95 -12.71
CA ARG A 233 -11.63 -13.36 -11.45
C ARG A 233 -11.75 -11.85 -11.51
N ALA A 234 -10.78 -11.16 -12.11
CA ALA A 234 -10.82 -9.70 -12.26
C ALA A 234 -12.01 -9.24 -13.12
N GLU A 235 -12.33 -10.01 -14.17
CA GLU A 235 -13.48 -9.78 -15.06
C GLU A 235 -14.79 -10.36 -14.53
N LYS A 236 -14.79 -10.95 -13.32
CA LYS A 236 -15.95 -11.61 -12.69
C LYS A 236 -16.59 -12.69 -13.56
N GLN A 237 -15.79 -13.37 -14.38
CA GLN A 237 -16.21 -14.50 -15.19
C GLN A 237 -15.83 -15.80 -14.49
N GLU A 238 -16.77 -16.73 -14.38
CA GLU A 238 -16.51 -18.04 -13.77
C GLU A 238 -15.90 -19.02 -14.79
N ILE A 239 -14.94 -19.83 -14.33
CA ILE A 239 -14.41 -20.93 -15.12
C ILE A 239 -15.27 -22.17 -14.82
N THR A 240 -15.95 -22.68 -15.83
CA THR A 240 -16.90 -23.78 -15.72
C THR A 240 -16.48 -24.94 -16.61
N PRO A 241 -16.97 -26.17 -16.38
CA PRO A 241 -16.71 -27.29 -17.28
C PRO A 241 -17.14 -27.03 -18.74
N HIS A 242 -18.13 -26.15 -18.95
CA HIS A 242 -18.66 -25.83 -20.28
C HIS A 242 -17.76 -24.87 -21.08
N ASN A 243 -17.14 -23.88 -20.43
CA ASN A 243 -16.25 -22.93 -21.10
C ASN A 243 -14.77 -23.37 -21.09
N ALA A 244 -14.40 -24.34 -20.27
CA ALA A 244 -13.02 -24.81 -20.11
C ALA A 244 -12.35 -25.21 -21.44
N SER A 245 -13.05 -25.94 -22.31
CA SER A 245 -12.50 -26.36 -23.61
C SER A 245 -12.14 -25.16 -24.51
N LYS A 246 -12.97 -24.11 -24.51
CA LYS A 246 -12.72 -22.87 -25.26
C LYS A 246 -11.53 -22.10 -24.67
N LEU A 247 -11.46 -21.99 -23.35
CA LEU A 247 -10.33 -21.35 -22.65
C LEU A 247 -9.00 -22.06 -22.95
N LEU A 248 -8.99 -23.40 -22.88
CA LEU A 248 -7.81 -24.21 -23.18
C LEU A 248 -7.40 -24.12 -24.66
N ALA A 249 -8.37 -24.05 -25.58
CA ALA A 249 -8.10 -23.86 -27.01
C ALA A 249 -7.45 -22.50 -27.28
N ALA A 250 -7.95 -21.43 -26.67
CA ALA A 250 -7.40 -20.08 -26.81
C ALA A 250 -5.95 -19.98 -26.29
N LEU A 251 -5.63 -20.68 -25.21
CA LEU A 251 -4.32 -20.61 -24.56
C LEU A 251 -3.30 -21.64 -25.04
N ARG A 252 -3.66 -22.50 -26.01
CA ARG A 252 -2.81 -23.61 -26.47
C ARG A 252 -1.44 -23.15 -27.00
N HIS A 253 -1.39 -21.98 -27.63
CA HIS A 253 -0.19 -21.46 -28.29
C HIS A 253 0.57 -20.43 -27.45
N VAL A 254 0.10 -20.15 -26.23
CA VAL A 254 0.73 -19.17 -25.35
C VAL A 254 2.03 -19.76 -24.76
N PRO A 255 3.14 -19.00 -24.73
CA PRO A 255 4.39 -19.47 -24.12
C PRO A 255 4.23 -19.94 -22.67
N ARG A 256 5.03 -20.92 -22.25
CA ARG A 256 4.89 -21.51 -20.90
C ARG A 256 5.19 -20.51 -19.77
N ASP A 257 6.04 -19.54 -20.05
CA ASP A 257 6.47 -18.46 -19.16
C ASP A 257 5.70 -17.16 -19.39
N ALA A 258 4.58 -17.21 -20.14
CA ALA A 258 3.83 -16.04 -20.50
C ALA A 258 3.33 -15.25 -19.28
N SER A 259 3.33 -13.93 -19.44
CA SER A 259 2.82 -12.99 -18.43
C SER A 259 1.29 -12.88 -18.50
N ASP A 260 0.73 -12.20 -17.50
CA ASP A 260 -0.70 -11.89 -17.47
C ASP A 260 -1.15 -11.15 -18.74
N VAL A 261 -0.30 -10.28 -19.29
CA VAL A 261 -0.60 -9.50 -20.50
C VAL A 261 -0.78 -10.40 -21.72
N GLN A 262 0.07 -11.39 -21.90
CA GLN A 262 0.01 -12.28 -23.08
C GLN A 262 -1.17 -13.25 -22.99
N VAL A 263 -1.49 -13.73 -21.79
CA VAL A 263 -2.70 -14.54 -21.55
C VAL A 263 -3.95 -13.70 -21.81
N ASP A 264 -3.95 -12.44 -21.38
CA ASP A 264 -5.04 -11.51 -21.62
C ASP A 264 -5.26 -11.24 -23.11
N ASP A 265 -4.17 -10.98 -23.85
CA ASP A 265 -4.20 -10.79 -25.31
C ASP A 265 -4.78 -12.01 -26.04
N ALA A 266 -4.35 -13.22 -25.68
CA ALA A 266 -4.84 -14.45 -26.29
C ALA A 266 -6.34 -14.69 -26.02
N LEU A 267 -6.82 -14.39 -24.81
CA LEU A 267 -8.23 -14.50 -24.46
C LEU A 267 -9.08 -13.42 -25.17
N PHE A 268 -8.53 -12.23 -25.38
CA PHE A 268 -9.18 -11.15 -26.12
C PHE A 268 -9.26 -11.47 -27.63
N GLU A 269 -8.18 -11.95 -28.23
CA GLU A 269 -8.13 -12.38 -29.64
C GLU A 269 -9.12 -13.52 -29.92
N ALA A 270 -9.27 -14.45 -28.97
CA ALA A 270 -10.25 -15.52 -29.05
C ALA A 270 -11.72 -15.07 -28.82
N GLY A 271 -11.96 -13.78 -28.56
CA GLY A 271 -13.29 -13.22 -28.33
C GLY A 271 -13.95 -13.66 -27.01
N ILE A 272 -13.16 -14.20 -26.06
CA ILE A 272 -13.67 -14.62 -24.74
C ILE A 272 -13.81 -13.41 -23.82
N LEU A 273 -12.82 -12.50 -23.87
CA LEU A 273 -12.86 -11.28 -23.11
C LEU A 273 -13.41 -10.13 -23.97
N PRO A 274 -14.36 -9.33 -23.46
CA PRO A 274 -14.85 -8.17 -24.17
C PRO A 274 -13.82 -7.02 -24.15
N PRO A 275 -13.93 -6.05 -25.08
CA PRO A 275 -13.23 -4.78 -24.99
C PRO A 275 -13.54 -4.08 -23.66
N ARG A 276 -12.56 -3.36 -23.10
CA ARG A 276 -12.79 -2.59 -21.87
C ARG A 276 -13.65 -1.37 -22.17
N THR A 277 -14.51 -1.02 -21.21
CA THR A 277 -15.41 0.14 -21.34
C THR A 277 -14.62 1.45 -21.38
N VAL A 278 -14.88 2.26 -22.41
CA VAL A 278 -14.33 3.61 -22.55
C VAL A 278 -15.33 4.63 -21.99
N PRO A 279 -14.88 5.68 -21.27
CA PRO A 279 -15.77 6.75 -20.83
C PRO A 279 -16.50 7.41 -22.00
N THR A 280 -17.81 7.59 -21.88
CA THR A 280 -18.58 8.35 -22.87
C THR A 280 -18.14 9.82 -22.84
N PRO A 281 -17.71 10.41 -23.96
CA PRO A 281 -17.28 11.79 -23.99
C PRO A 281 -18.46 12.71 -23.66
N LYS A 282 -18.28 13.58 -22.68
CA LYS A 282 -19.22 14.68 -22.42
C LYS A 282 -18.81 15.86 -23.29
N LEU A 283 -19.62 16.15 -24.30
CA LEU A 283 -19.35 17.28 -25.20
C LEU A 283 -19.43 18.61 -24.42
N PRO A 284 -18.56 19.58 -24.73
CA PRO A 284 -18.64 20.91 -24.14
C PRO A 284 -19.99 21.57 -24.48
N ALA A 285 -20.57 22.29 -23.53
CA ALA A 285 -21.86 22.96 -23.68
C ALA A 285 -21.74 24.46 -23.34
N GLY A 286 -22.70 25.27 -23.82
CA GLY A 286 -22.76 26.71 -23.57
C GLY A 286 -21.66 27.50 -24.27
N GLU A 287 -21.19 28.57 -23.64
CA GLU A 287 -20.17 29.50 -24.19
C GLU A 287 -18.80 28.84 -24.45
N ASN A 288 -18.55 27.67 -23.86
CA ASN A 288 -17.32 26.90 -24.04
C ASN A 288 -17.42 25.83 -25.14
N ALA A 289 -18.55 25.75 -25.85
CA ALA A 289 -18.75 24.83 -26.96
C ALA A 289 -18.15 25.31 -28.29
N GLN A 290 -17.96 26.62 -28.43
CA GLN A 290 -17.45 27.23 -29.65
C GLN A 290 -16.28 28.18 -29.37
N PRO A 291 -15.35 28.32 -30.34
CA PRO A 291 -14.26 29.29 -30.23
C PRO A 291 -14.78 30.72 -30.41
N VAL A 292 -14.37 31.64 -29.54
CA VAL A 292 -14.68 33.08 -29.69
C VAL A 292 -13.89 33.71 -30.83
N THR A 293 -12.69 33.19 -31.14
CA THR A 293 -11.83 33.69 -32.22
C THR A 293 -11.12 32.55 -32.95
N LYS A 294 -10.55 32.86 -34.13
CA LYS A 294 -9.65 31.94 -34.84
C LYS A 294 -8.43 31.54 -34.00
N LEU A 295 -7.89 32.47 -33.21
CA LEU A 295 -6.80 32.16 -32.28
C LEU A 295 -7.21 31.13 -31.23
N ALA A 296 -8.42 31.25 -30.64
CA ALA A 296 -8.95 30.26 -29.71
C ALA A 296 -9.09 28.87 -30.38
N ALA A 297 -9.54 28.82 -31.63
CA ALA A 297 -9.63 27.58 -32.39
C ALA A 297 -8.24 26.94 -32.60
N THR A 298 -7.23 27.73 -32.99
CA THR A 298 -5.86 27.25 -33.20
C THR A 298 -5.19 26.79 -31.89
N ILE A 299 -5.40 27.48 -30.78
CA ILE A 299 -4.91 27.07 -29.44
C ILE A 299 -5.53 25.74 -29.03
N HIS A 300 -6.86 25.63 -29.15
CA HIS A 300 -7.60 24.40 -28.83
C HIS A 300 -7.08 23.20 -29.63
N ALA A 301 -6.94 23.36 -30.95
CA ALA A 301 -6.46 22.31 -31.84
C ALA A 301 -5.06 21.84 -31.45
N ARG A 302 -4.14 22.75 -31.12
CA ARG A 302 -2.76 22.39 -30.74
C ARG A 302 -2.69 21.66 -29.41
N ILE A 303 -3.39 22.16 -28.39
CA ILE A 303 -3.38 21.55 -27.05
C ILE A 303 -4.01 20.17 -27.09
N SER A 304 -5.19 20.05 -27.71
CA SER A 304 -5.91 18.78 -27.80
C SER A 304 -5.14 17.73 -28.62
N GLU A 305 -4.49 18.13 -29.71
CA GLU A 305 -3.64 17.26 -30.52
C GLU A 305 -2.37 16.82 -29.75
N ARG A 306 -1.71 17.74 -29.04
CA ARG A 306 -0.53 17.40 -28.23
C ARG A 306 -0.90 16.40 -27.13
N GLN A 307 -1.94 16.67 -26.36
CA GLN A 307 -2.37 15.79 -25.27
C GLN A 307 -2.81 14.41 -25.77
N PHE A 308 -3.49 14.37 -26.93
CA PHE A 308 -3.83 13.11 -27.59
C PHE A 308 -2.56 12.33 -27.95
N ARG A 309 -1.60 12.98 -28.60
CA ARG A 309 -0.33 12.36 -29.00
C ARG A 309 0.49 11.87 -27.83
N ASP A 310 0.69 12.69 -26.79
CA ASP A 310 1.44 12.31 -25.59
C ASP A 310 0.81 11.09 -24.91
N SER A 311 -0.54 11.04 -24.88
CA SER A 311 -1.28 9.90 -24.33
C SER A 311 -1.11 8.64 -25.19
N MET A 312 -1.19 8.77 -26.52
CA MET A 312 -1.01 7.66 -27.46
C MET A 312 0.42 7.14 -27.48
N ASP A 313 1.42 8.02 -27.45
CA ASP A 313 2.84 7.65 -27.42
C ASP A 313 3.18 6.92 -26.13
N LYS A 314 2.63 7.37 -24.99
CA LYS A 314 2.74 6.67 -23.72
C LYS A 314 2.09 5.28 -23.78
N ALA A 315 0.85 5.19 -24.27
CA ALA A 315 0.13 3.92 -24.38
C ALA A 315 0.86 2.94 -25.31
N LYS A 316 1.41 3.43 -26.43
CA LYS A 316 2.21 2.65 -27.36
C LYS A 316 3.50 2.15 -26.70
N GLY A 317 4.22 2.99 -25.97
CA GLY A 317 5.40 2.59 -25.22
C GLY A 317 5.10 1.54 -24.14
N GLU A 318 3.98 1.66 -23.44
CA GLU A 318 3.52 0.65 -22.46
C GLU A 318 3.15 -0.68 -23.12
N ARG A 319 2.56 -0.63 -24.33
CA ARG A 319 2.19 -1.81 -25.12
C ARG A 319 3.42 -2.55 -25.67
N GLU A 320 4.37 -1.82 -26.22
CA GLU A 320 5.65 -2.35 -26.74
C GLU A 320 6.48 -2.98 -25.60
N ALA A 321 6.44 -2.38 -24.40
CA ALA A 321 7.07 -2.93 -23.21
C ALA A 321 6.30 -4.11 -22.56
N LEU A 322 5.20 -4.58 -23.17
CA LEU A 322 4.33 -5.66 -22.65
C LEU A 322 3.84 -5.41 -21.21
N ARG A 323 3.61 -4.14 -20.84
CA ARG A 323 3.06 -3.75 -19.52
C ARG A 323 1.54 -3.71 -19.51
N ILE A 324 0.93 -3.45 -20.66
CA ILE A 324 -0.53 -3.42 -20.85
C ILE A 324 -0.94 -4.37 -21.97
N SER A 325 -2.14 -4.94 -21.86
CA SER A 325 -2.76 -5.77 -22.89
C SER A 325 -3.39 -4.93 -24.00
N GLN A 326 -3.72 -5.58 -25.12
CA GLN A 326 -4.32 -4.95 -26.29
C GLN A 326 -5.63 -4.24 -25.94
N ARG A 327 -6.51 -4.89 -25.17
CA ARG A 327 -7.77 -4.27 -24.74
C ARG A 327 -7.59 -3.07 -23.81
N GLU A 328 -6.49 -3.02 -23.04
CA GLU A 328 -6.15 -1.86 -22.21
C GLU A 328 -5.56 -0.73 -23.05
N PHE A 329 -4.72 -1.05 -24.03
CA PHE A 329 -4.27 -0.10 -25.04
C PHE A 329 -5.45 0.51 -25.80
N ASP A 330 -6.40 -0.31 -26.28
CA ASP A 330 -7.60 0.16 -26.98
C ASP A 330 -8.46 1.07 -26.09
N ARG A 331 -8.55 0.75 -24.78
CA ARG A 331 -9.23 1.60 -23.79
C ARG A 331 -8.56 2.94 -23.63
N GLN A 332 -7.23 2.97 -23.50
CA GLN A 332 -6.46 4.20 -23.35
C GLN A 332 -6.55 5.06 -24.61
N ALA A 333 -6.48 4.45 -25.80
CA ALA A 333 -6.66 5.13 -27.07
C ALA A 333 -8.07 5.73 -27.21
N GLY A 334 -9.10 4.94 -26.86
CA GLY A 334 -10.48 5.42 -26.81
C GLY A 334 -10.68 6.55 -25.81
N ALA A 335 -10.06 6.48 -24.62
CA ALA A 335 -10.13 7.52 -23.61
C ALA A 335 -9.42 8.81 -24.06
N ALA A 336 -8.29 8.71 -24.76
CA ALA A 336 -7.60 9.86 -25.33
C ALA A 336 -8.44 10.54 -26.43
N ALA A 337 -9.09 9.75 -27.28
CA ALA A 337 -10.03 10.26 -28.29
C ALA A 337 -11.25 10.92 -27.65
N ALA A 338 -11.84 10.29 -26.63
CA ALA A 338 -12.96 10.84 -25.88
C ALA A 338 -12.57 12.15 -25.17
N TYR A 339 -11.37 12.20 -24.57
CA TYR A 339 -10.84 13.41 -23.96
C TYR A 339 -10.74 14.55 -24.98
N ARG A 340 -10.16 14.28 -26.16
CA ARG A 340 -10.06 15.26 -27.26
C ARG A 340 -11.42 15.82 -27.67
N LEU A 341 -12.45 14.98 -27.76
CA LEU A 341 -13.83 15.40 -28.07
C LEU A 341 -14.47 16.21 -26.92
N SER A 342 -14.15 15.87 -25.68
CA SER A 342 -14.68 16.55 -24.48
C SER A 342 -13.92 17.83 -24.10
N TYR A 343 -12.76 18.06 -24.69
CA TYR A 343 -11.93 19.23 -24.38
C TYR A 343 -12.63 20.50 -24.87
N GLY A 344 -13.11 21.32 -23.94
CA GLY A 344 -13.83 22.56 -24.24
C GLY A 344 -12.93 23.73 -24.60
N TYR A 345 -13.57 24.83 -24.99
CA TYR A 345 -12.90 26.07 -25.38
C TYR A 345 -12.65 27.05 -24.22
N GLU A 346 -12.88 26.67 -22.95
CA GLU A 346 -12.76 27.58 -21.80
C GLU A 346 -11.38 28.28 -21.73
N TRP A 347 -10.30 27.50 -21.73
CA TRP A 347 -8.94 28.04 -21.71
C TRP A 347 -8.60 28.80 -23.00
N PRO A 348 -8.79 28.24 -24.21
CA PRO A 348 -8.56 28.97 -25.45
C PRO A 348 -9.33 30.29 -25.56
N ASN A 349 -10.60 30.32 -25.14
CA ASN A 349 -11.44 31.52 -25.14
C ASN A 349 -10.93 32.54 -24.12
N ARG A 350 -10.51 32.12 -22.92
CA ARG A 350 -9.88 33.01 -21.93
C ARG A 350 -8.64 33.71 -22.49
N VAL A 351 -7.77 32.95 -23.16
CA VAL A 351 -6.55 33.50 -23.78
C VAL A 351 -6.90 34.49 -24.90
N ALA A 352 -7.82 34.12 -25.79
CA ALA A 352 -8.25 34.98 -26.88
C ALA A 352 -8.92 36.27 -26.37
N LEU A 353 -9.80 36.17 -25.38
CA LEU A 353 -10.48 37.32 -24.78
C LEU A 353 -9.49 38.26 -24.09
N ALA A 354 -8.48 37.74 -23.40
CA ALA A 354 -7.42 38.58 -22.80
C ALA A 354 -6.68 39.43 -23.85
N ILE A 355 -6.45 38.87 -25.03
CA ILE A 355 -5.82 39.58 -26.16
C ILE A 355 -6.79 40.60 -26.76
N MET A 356 -8.04 40.22 -27.02
CA MET A 356 -9.07 41.12 -27.57
C MET A 356 -9.32 42.32 -26.66
N GLN A 357 -9.37 42.10 -25.35
CA GLN A 357 -9.58 43.14 -24.33
C GLN A 357 -8.31 43.93 -24.02
N ARG A 358 -7.17 43.59 -24.63
CA ARG A 358 -5.85 44.22 -24.39
C ARG A 358 -5.48 44.24 -22.89
N ASN A 359 -5.82 43.16 -22.19
CA ASN A 359 -5.59 43.05 -20.75
C ASN A 359 -4.15 42.62 -20.46
N ALA A 360 -3.27 43.59 -20.24
CA ALA A 360 -1.84 43.35 -19.99
C ALA A 360 -1.58 42.43 -18.78
N ALA A 361 -2.33 42.59 -17.68
CA ALA A 361 -2.18 41.78 -16.49
C ALA A 361 -2.46 40.28 -16.75
N ALA A 362 -3.55 39.99 -17.47
CA ALA A 362 -3.90 38.62 -17.83
C ALA A 362 -2.88 37.99 -18.80
N LEU A 363 -2.37 38.77 -19.78
CA LEU A 363 -1.37 38.28 -20.72
C LEU A 363 -0.02 38.00 -20.05
N LEU A 364 0.41 38.85 -19.12
CA LEU A 364 1.62 38.59 -18.33
C LEU A 364 1.46 37.31 -17.51
N GLN A 365 0.31 37.11 -16.86
CA GLN A 365 0.04 35.88 -16.12
C GLN A 365 0.10 34.62 -17.00
N ILE A 366 -0.40 34.69 -18.24
CA ILE A 366 -0.47 33.53 -19.15
C ILE A 366 0.88 33.27 -19.83
N PHE A 367 1.62 34.31 -20.21
CA PHE A 367 2.74 34.23 -21.14
C PHE A 367 4.12 34.60 -20.57
N ASP A 368 4.20 35.31 -19.44
CA ASP A 368 5.48 35.75 -18.83
C ASP A 368 6.23 34.61 -18.09
N GLY A 369 5.74 33.37 -18.18
CA GLY A 369 6.45 32.19 -17.70
C GLY A 369 7.67 31.80 -18.55
N PRO A 370 8.48 30.83 -18.07
CA PRO A 370 9.62 30.26 -18.80
C PRO A 370 9.26 29.78 -20.21
N LYS A 371 10.28 29.52 -21.04
CA LYS A 371 10.10 29.08 -22.44
C LYS A 371 9.23 27.82 -22.56
N ASP A 372 9.39 26.88 -21.62
CA ASP A 372 8.68 25.59 -21.63
C ASP A 372 7.25 25.70 -21.08
N TRP A 373 6.88 26.86 -20.56
CA TRP A 373 5.54 27.16 -20.07
C TRP A 373 4.62 27.63 -21.20
N ASN A 374 3.43 27.02 -21.32
CA ASN A 374 2.38 27.38 -22.28
C ASN A 374 2.85 27.50 -23.73
N THR A 375 3.71 26.56 -24.16
CA THR A 375 4.34 26.56 -25.48
C THR A 375 3.34 26.61 -26.64
N ASP A 376 2.23 25.86 -26.57
CA ASP A 376 1.25 25.82 -27.66
C ASP A 376 0.47 27.12 -27.83
N SER A 377 0.09 27.77 -26.73
CA SER A 377 -0.54 29.10 -26.78
C SER A 377 0.41 30.15 -27.35
N LYS A 378 1.70 30.10 -26.98
CA LYS A 378 2.73 31.01 -27.51
C LYS A 378 3.00 30.76 -29.01
N ARG A 379 2.97 29.50 -29.46
CA ARG A 379 3.08 29.15 -30.90
C ARG A 379 1.87 29.65 -31.68
N ALA A 380 0.66 29.44 -31.15
CA ALA A 380 -0.56 29.95 -31.78
C ALA A 380 -0.55 31.48 -31.89
N LEU A 381 -0.03 32.19 -30.88
CA LEU A 381 0.12 33.64 -30.92
C LEU A 381 1.05 34.09 -32.06
N ARG A 382 2.19 33.41 -32.23
CA ARG A 382 3.11 33.68 -33.33
C ARG A 382 2.46 33.44 -34.69
N ASP A 383 1.75 32.33 -34.84
CA ASP A 383 1.21 31.90 -36.13
C ASP A 383 0.01 32.75 -36.58
N GLU A 384 -0.85 33.19 -35.65
CA GLU A 384 -2.07 33.97 -35.99
C GLU A 384 -1.86 35.49 -35.91
N LEU A 385 -0.99 35.98 -35.01
CA LEU A 385 -0.78 37.42 -34.78
C LEU A 385 0.64 37.89 -35.12
N GLY A 386 1.55 36.99 -35.52
CA GLY A 386 2.94 37.34 -35.86
C GLY A 386 3.82 37.71 -34.65
N VAL A 387 3.32 37.62 -33.43
CA VAL A 387 4.05 38.02 -32.22
C VAL A 387 4.81 36.83 -31.65
N ASP A 388 6.13 36.80 -31.86
CA ASP A 388 6.97 35.75 -31.28
C ASP A 388 7.37 36.06 -29.83
N ILE A 389 7.04 35.19 -28.90
CA ILE A 389 7.42 35.29 -27.48
C ILE A 389 8.10 34.03 -26.93
N LEU A 390 8.43 33.05 -27.79
CA LEU A 390 9.01 31.76 -27.37
C LEU A 390 10.52 31.82 -27.14
N GLN A 391 11.26 32.49 -28.03
CA GLN A 391 12.74 32.51 -28.02
C GLN A 391 13.26 33.91 -27.73
N CYS A 392 12.80 34.53 -26.66
CA CYS A 392 13.30 35.84 -26.26
C CYS A 392 13.44 35.99 -24.73
N ALA A 393 14.33 36.90 -24.35
CA ALA A 393 14.58 37.27 -22.95
C ALA A 393 13.31 37.80 -22.29
N ALA A 394 13.22 37.71 -20.97
CA ALA A 394 12.04 38.12 -20.21
C ALA A 394 11.63 39.57 -20.48
N ALA A 395 12.59 40.51 -20.47
CA ALA A 395 12.35 41.91 -20.79
C ALA A 395 11.76 42.10 -22.21
N THR A 396 12.30 41.39 -23.20
CA THR A 396 11.80 41.43 -24.58
C THR A 396 10.40 40.83 -24.72
N ARG A 397 10.09 39.74 -23.99
CA ARG A 397 8.74 39.16 -23.96
C ARG A 397 7.74 40.17 -23.42
N ARG A 398 8.03 40.80 -22.28
CA ARG A 398 7.17 41.81 -21.67
C ARG A 398 6.92 42.97 -22.61
N ARG A 399 7.98 43.55 -23.20
CA ARG A 399 7.84 44.64 -24.19
C ARG A 399 6.91 44.24 -25.35
N ARG A 400 7.05 43.02 -25.89
CA ARG A 400 6.17 42.50 -26.97
C ARG A 400 4.71 42.31 -26.51
N LEU A 401 4.49 41.88 -25.28
CA LEU A 401 3.15 41.72 -24.70
C LEU A 401 2.48 43.07 -24.43
N PHE A 402 3.21 44.06 -23.91
CA PHE A 402 2.73 45.43 -23.72
C PHE A 402 2.43 46.11 -25.05
N ALA A 403 3.31 45.94 -26.05
CA ALA A 403 3.07 46.44 -27.41
C ALA A 403 1.82 45.81 -28.05
N LEU A 404 1.56 44.52 -27.82
CA LEU A 404 0.33 43.86 -28.26
C LEU A 404 -0.93 44.47 -27.63
N CYS A 405 -0.85 44.95 -26.39
CA CYS A 405 -1.92 45.69 -25.72
C CYS A 405 -2.00 47.17 -26.12
N GLY A 406 -1.06 47.69 -26.90
CA GLY A 406 -1.02 49.08 -27.33
C GLY A 406 -0.41 50.06 -26.30
N PHE A 407 0.30 49.56 -25.29
CA PHE A 407 1.03 50.41 -24.34
C PHE A 407 2.35 50.90 -24.95
N SER A 408 2.71 52.14 -24.63
CA SER A 408 4.03 52.71 -24.88
C SER A 408 5.09 52.18 -23.90
N GLU A 409 6.37 52.39 -24.20
CA GLU A 409 7.45 51.97 -23.30
C GLU A 409 7.45 52.74 -21.96
N ALA A 410 6.97 53.99 -21.96
CA ALA A 410 6.83 54.80 -20.75
C ALA A 410 5.72 54.24 -19.84
N GLU A 411 4.55 53.94 -20.41
CA GLU A 411 3.43 53.34 -19.67
C GLU A 411 3.77 51.93 -19.16
N GLN A 412 4.59 51.16 -19.90
CA GLN A 412 5.12 49.90 -19.42
C GLN A 412 5.97 50.08 -18.15
N ALA A 413 6.90 51.05 -18.15
CA ALA A 413 7.79 51.29 -17.02
C ALA A 413 7.01 51.72 -15.76
N GLU A 414 5.99 52.57 -15.92
CA GLU A 414 5.09 52.96 -14.84
C GLU A 414 4.28 51.77 -14.30
N TRP A 415 3.75 50.93 -15.18
CA TRP A 415 3.02 49.73 -14.78
C TRP A 415 3.91 48.75 -14.01
N GLU A 416 5.12 48.50 -14.49
CA GLU A 416 6.08 47.62 -13.82
C GLU A 416 6.51 48.18 -12.45
N ALA A 417 6.70 49.49 -12.33
CA ALA A 417 6.98 50.15 -11.05
C ALA A 417 5.82 49.98 -10.05
N ASN A 418 4.59 50.19 -10.51
CA ASN A 418 3.39 49.98 -9.71
C ASN A 418 3.20 48.51 -9.31
N GLU A 419 3.49 47.56 -10.19
CA GLU A 419 3.42 46.13 -9.90
C GLU A 419 4.43 45.70 -8.82
N VAL A 420 5.64 46.27 -8.83
CA VAL A 420 6.66 46.02 -7.79
C VAL A 420 6.18 46.55 -6.44
N ILE A 421 5.61 47.75 -6.40
CA ILE A 421 5.05 48.35 -5.18
C ILE A 421 3.89 47.49 -4.66
N GLU A 422 2.96 47.09 -5.53
CA GLU A 422 1.80 46.28 -5.15
C GLU A 422 2.21 44.88 -4.67
N LYS A 423 3.19 44.24 -5.32
CA LYS A 423 3.74 42.95 -4.88
C LYS A 423 4.45 43.07 -3.54
N ALA A 424 5.20 44.16 -3.32
CA ALA A 424 5.82 44.43 -2.03
C ALA A 424 4.77 44.61 -0.93
N GLN A 425 3.72 45.39 -1.19
CA GLN A 425 2.59 45.58 -0.27
C GLN A 425 1.88 44.26 0.03
N LYS A 426 1.50 43.48 -0.99
CA LYS A 426 0.87 42.15 -0.82
C LYS A 426 1.73 41.18 -0.04
N ARG A 427 3.06 41.24 -0.21
CA ARG A 427 4.00 40.43 0.56
C ARG A 427 4.02 40.86 2.02
N THR A 428 4.10 42.17 2.28
CA THR A 428 4.02 42.71 3.64
C THR A 428 2.70 42.37 4.33
N ASP A 429 1.57 42.42 3.61
CA ASP A 429 0.25 42.06 4.14
C ASP A 429 0.15 40.57 4.48
N ARG A 430 0.70 39.70 3.64
CA ARG A 430 0.77 38.24 3.92
C ARG A 430 1.67 37.95 5.11
N GLU A 431 2.88 38.52 5.15
CA GLU A 431 3.80 38.36 6.28
C GLU A 431 3.17 38.87 7.59
N LEU A 432 2.39 39.95 7.53
CA LEU A 432 1.61 40.45 8.66
C LEU A 432 0.49 39.51 9.08
N SER A 433 -0.29 38.98 8.13
CA SER A 433 -1.36 38.02 8.39
C SER A 433 -0.81 36.75 9.02
N ASP A 434 0.28 36.21 8.49
CA ASP A 434 0.94 35.01 9.01
C ASP A 434 1.52 35.25 10.41
N ALA A 435 2.16 36.41 10.64
CA ALA A 435 2.65 36.78 11.97
C ALA A 435 1.52 36.95 12.99
N THR A 436 0.37 37.49 12.58
CA THR A 436 -0.82 37.64 13.42
C THR A 436 -1.38 36.27 13.81
N HIS A 437 -1.54 35.37 12.84
CA HIS A 437 -2.03 34.01 13.07
C HIS A 437 -1.09 33.20 13.98
N GLN A 438 0.23 33.32 13.78
CA GLN A 438 1.22 32.68 14.65
C GLN A 438 1.21 33.24 16.07
N ALA A 439 1.06 34.56 16.23
CA ALA A 439 0.96 35.20 17.54
C ALA A 439 -0.33 34.81 18.29
N GLU A 440 -1.45 34.63 17.58
CA GLU A 440 -2.71 34.13 18.18
C GLU A 440 -2.60 32.68 18.66
N ALA A 441 -1.88 31.84 17.93
CA ALA A 441 -1.66 30.44 18.30
C ALA A 441 -0.72 30.27 19.50
N ALA A 442 0.21 31.22 19.71
CA ALA A 442 1.14 31.18 20.82
C ALA A 442 0.43 31.43 22.17
N ARG A 443 0.81 30.69 23.21
CA ARG A 443 0.28 30.88 24.58
C ARG A 443 1.37 31.38 25.51
N TYR A 444 1.13 32.52 26.15
CA TYR A 444 2.02 33.14 27.12
C TYR A 444 1.40 33.06 28.50
N ARG A 445 2.17 32.57 29.47
CA ARG A 445 1.77 32.54 30.87
C ARG A 445 2.48 33.67 31.61
N LEU A 446 1.70 34.59 32.18
CA LEU A 446 2.22 35.66 33.02
C LEU A 446 2.61 35.14 34.40
N GLU A 447 3.43 35.90 35.12
CA GLU A 447 3.84 35.62 36.51
C GLU A 447 2.65 35.57 37.48
N THR A 448 1.55 36.24 37.14
CA THR A 448 0.25 36.21 37.84
C THR A 448 -0.54 34.92 37.62
N GLY A 449 -0.03 33.99 36.80
CA GLY A 449 -0.67 32.70 36.50
C GLY A 449 -1.68 32.74 35.34
N GLN A 450 -2.05 33.91 34.85
CA GLN A 450 -2.96 34.09 33.71
C GLN A 450 -2.32 33.67 32.39
N VAL A 451 -3.06 32.94 31.55
CA VAL A 451 -2.63 32.53 30.21
C VAL A 451 -3.33 33.42 29.18
N MET A 452 -2.56 34.01 28.27
CA MET A 452 -3.05 34.86 27.18
C MET A 452 -2.44 34.42 25.84
N SER A 453 -3.09 34.79 24.73
CA SER A 453 -2.49 34.60 23.41
C SER A 453 -1.25 35.50 23.24
N GLY A 454 -0.32 35.11 22.37
CA GLY A 454 0.84 35.95 22.05
C GLY A 454 0.45 37.30 21.44
N ARG A 455 -0.68 37.36 20.73
CA ARG A 455 -1.30 38.62 20.26
C ARG A 455 -1.75 39.51 21.42
N GLU A 456 -2.56 38.97 22.33
CA GLU A 456 -3.02 39.67 23.55
C GLU A 456 -1.85 40.12 24.42
N TYR A 457 -0.80 39.30 24.52
CA TYR A 457 0.41 39.64 25.25
C TYR A 457 1.12 40.87 24.66
N VAL A 458 1.26 40.93 23.34
CA VAL A 458 1.88 42.08 22.66
C VAL A 458 1.01 43.33 22.79
N ASP A 459 -0.30 43.22 22.57
CA ASP A 459 -1.22 44.37 22.71
C ASP A 459 -1.23 44.88 24.17
N PHE A 460 -1.26 43.99 25.17
CA PHE A 460 -1.10 44.34 26.59
C PHE A 460 0.22 45.07 26.88
N CYS A 461 1.34 44.64 26.28
CA CYS A 461 2.62 45.31 26.46
C CYS A 461 2.61 46.70 25.82
N ILE A 462 2.06 46.86 24.62
CA ILE A 462 1.99 48.16 23.95
C ILE A 462 1.10 49.13 24.76
N ASP A 463 -0.08 48.67 25.21
CA ASP A 463 -1.01 49.48 26.03
C ASP A 463 -0.40 49.87 27.39
N ALA A 464 0.50 49.03 27.94
CA ALA A 464 1.19 49.30 29.18
C ALA A 464 2.37 50.30 29.06
N GLY A 465 2.68 50.75 27.84
CA GLY A 465 3.72 51.76 27.54
C GLY A 465 5.01 51.22 26.91
N PHE A 466 5.05 49.96 26.50
CA PHE A 466 6.25 49.37 25.87
C PHE A 466 6.28 49.69 24.38
N THR A 467 7.11 50.66 23.97
CA THR A 467 7.09 51.24 22.61
C THR A 467 8.36 50.99 21.78
N GLN A 468 9.45 50.52 22.39
CA GLN A 468 10.71 50.29 21.69
C GLN A 468 11.04 48.81 21.56
N LEU A 469 11.57 48.38 20.41
CA LEU A 469 12.05 47.01 20.22
C LEU A 469 13.57 46.99 20.31
N ILE A 470 14.10 46.15 21.19
CA ILE A 470 15.53 45.97 21.40
C ILE A 470 15.90 44.55 21.00
N ASP A 471 16.96 44.39 20.20
CA ASP A 471 17.58 43.11 19.94
C ASP A 471 18.93 42.98 20.64
N GLU A 472 19.10 41.90 21.41
CA GLU A 472 20.33 41.61 22.14
C GLU A 472 20.98 40.32 21.60
N PRO A 473 22.28 40.34 21.28
CA PRO A 473 23.00 39.14 20.89
C PRO A 473 23.25 38.26 22.14
N ARG A 474 22.87 36.97 22.06
CA ARG A 474 23.19 35.95 23.07
C ARG A 474 23.82 34.74 22.38
N GLY A 475 25.14 34.76 22.25
CA GLY A 475 25.89 33.74 21.50
C GLY A 475 25.51 33.77 20.02
N SER A 476 25.17 32.62 19.44
CA SER A 476 24.70 32.51 18.04
C SER A 476 23.22 32.88 17.82
N ALA A 477 22.46 33.17 18.88
CA ALA A 477 21.04 33.48 18.82
C ALA A 477 20.76 34.94 19.21
N ARG A 478 19.72 35.54 18.63
CA ARG A 478 19.21 36.87 19.00
C ARG A 478 18.01 36.74 19.94
N ARG A 479 18.03 37.46 21.06
CA ARG A 479 16.86 37.65 21.92
C ARG A 479 16.24 39.00 21.59
N TYR A 480 14.91 39.02 21.53
CA TYR A 480 14.14 40.20 21.21
C TYR A 480 13.35 40.62 22.43
N TRP A 481 13.28 41.92 22.67
CA TRP A 481 12.59 42.50 23.80
C TRP A 481 11.73 43.69 23.34
N ILE A 482 10.60 43.90 24.00
CA ILE A 482 9.86 45.16 23.93
C ILE A 482 10.15 45.95 25.22
N HIS A 483 10.52 47.21 25.08
CA HIS A 483 11.05 48.07 26.12
C HIS A 483 10.13 49.27 26.35
N ASP A 484 9.86 49.57 27.62
CA ASP A 484 9.20 50.77 28.08
C ASP A 484 10.28 51.80 28.50
N PRO A 485 10.44 52.91 27.76
CA PRO A 485 11.47 53.90 28.03
C PRO A 485 11.22 54.70 29.32
N VAL A 486 9.96 54.76 29.81
CA VAL A 486 9.58 55.51 31.01
C VAL A 486 9.81 54.67 32.26
N LYS A 487 9.40 53.40 32.24
CA LYS A 487 9.54 52.48 33.39
C LYS A 487 10.87 51.72 33.40
N ARG A 488 11.69 51.86 32.34
CA ARG A 488 12.95 51.12 32.10
C ARG A 488 12.80 49.61 32.28
N ALA A 489 11.64 49.08 31.86
CA ALA A 489 11.33 47.67 31.94
C ALA A 489 11.35 47.04 30.55
N SER A 490 11.79 45.79 30.44
CA SER A 490 11.84 45.06 29.17
C SER A 490 11.12 43.73 29.30
N ARG A 491 10.36 43.35 28.27
CA ARG A 491 9.60 42.10 28.20
C ARG A 491 10.00 41.28 26.98
N PRO A 492 10.17 39.95 27.09
CA PRO A 492 10.73 39.14 26.02
C PRO A 492 9.72 38.88 24.90
N LEU A 493 10.19 38.99 23.65
CA LEU A 493 9.48 38.62 22.43
C LEU A 493 10.20 37.47 21.72
N ARG A 494 9.46 36.71 20.91
CA ARG A 494 10.00 35.58 20.15
C ARG A 494 9.72 35.73 18.66
N ALA A 495 10.76 35.58 17.84
CA ALA A 495 10.63 35.62 16.39
C ALA A 495 9.92 34.38 15.83
N LYS A 496 10.10 33.21 16.46
CA LYS A 496 9.54 31.93 16.02
C LYS A 496 8.02 31.82 16.23
N ASP A 497 7.50 32.50 17.25
CA ASP A 497 6.10 32.41 17.68
C ASP A 497 5.26 33.59 17.13
N GLY A 498 5.73 34.28 16.08
CA GLY A 498 5.03 35.40 15.43
C GLY A 498 4.98 36.73 16.21
N THR A 499 5.18 36.71 17.53
CA THR A 499 5.02 37.89 18.43
C THR A 499 5.92 39.07 18.09
N LEU A 500 7.16 38.84 17.66
CA LEU A 500 8.05 39.92 17.21
C LEU A 500 7.54 40.59 15.92
N GLY A 501 7.06 39.79 14.97
CA GLY A 501 6.54 40.29 13.70
C GLY A 501 5.27 41.11 13.90
N TYR A 502 4.36 40.63 14.75
CA TYR A 502 3.16 41.35 15.14
C TYR A 502 3.47 42.65 15.90
N ALA A 503 4.41 42.63 16.86
CA ALA A 503 4.83 43.83 17.60
C ALA A 503 5.43 44.91 16.68
N ARG A 504 6.30 44.53 15.74
CA ARG A 504 6.85 45.46 14.73
C ARG A 504 5.77 46.13 13.91
N ALA A 505 4.79 45.37 13.45
CA ALA A 505 3.71 45.90 12.63
C ALA A 505 2.74 46.80 13.42
N ARG A 506 2.44 46.47 14.69
CA ARG A 506 1.62 47.30 15.57
C ARG A 506 2.33 48.62 15.89
N LEU A 507 3.61 48.59 16.24
CA LEU A 507 4.39 49.81 16.50
C LEU A 507 4.54 50.68 15.25
N ALA A 508 4.77 50.09 14.07
CA ALA A 508 4.78 50.83 12.80
C ALA A 508 3.42 51.50 12.50
N ARG A 509 2.30 50.84 12.82
CA ARG A 509 0.95 51.41 12.71
C ARG A 509 0.64 52.51 13.73
N ILE A 510 1.29 52.51 14.89
CA ILE A 510 1.14 53.56 15.93
C ILE A 510 2.06 54.76 15.65
N ALA A 511 3.22 54.54 15.03
CA ALA A 511 4.10 55.61 14.56
C ALA A 511 3.60 56.31 13.29
N ALA A 512 2.84 55.60 12.43
CA ALA A 512 2.25 56.17 11.22
C ALA A 512 1.26 57.35 11.44
N PRO A 513 0.38 57.37 12.46
CA PRO A 513 -0.50 58.51 12.73
C PRO A 513 0.22 59.74 13.31
N GLU A 514 1.39 59.60 13.94
CA GLU A 514 2.19 60.76 14.38
C GLU A 514 2.94 61.44 13.22
N ALA A 515 3.31 60.70 12.18
CA ALA A 515 3.98 61.25 10.99
C ALA A 515 3.05 62.00 10.02
N LEU A 516 1.73 61.87 10.17
CA LEU A 516 0.70 62.59 9.41
C LEU A 516 0.18 63.84 10.12
N ALA A 517 0.60 64.07 11.38
CA ALA A 517 0.21 65.19 12.21
C ALA A 517 1.39 66.12 12.60
N ALA A 518 2.56 65.94 11.97
CA ALA A 518 3.76 66.77 12.14
C ALA A 518 4.03 67.64 10.90
#